data_AF-A0A510KT77-F1
#
_entry.id   AF-A0A510KT77-F1
#
_cell.length_a   1.000
_cell.length_b   1.000
_cell.length_c   1.000
_cell.angle_alpha   90.00
_cell.angle_beta   90.00
_cell.angle_gamma   90.00
#
_symmetry.space_group_name_H-M   'P 1'
#
loop_
_entity.id
_entity.type
_entity.pdbx_description
1 polymer ?
#
loop_
_entity_poly.entity_id
_entity_poly.type
_entity_poly.pdbx_seq_one_letter_code
_entity_poly.pdbx_strand_id
1 'polypeptide(L)'
;MLYDEAKNVLYAEERAEFFIRKLGFDFDKIDKNEIIFLLNKEFERAITERESKFYDSSECLRVLCGYLYCLGDVSDIPLLEKIKYGIDMNVGTMIDSEWIDSLENGGIEDKYTQTRKEIIKGFVDYYESWL
;
A
#
# COMPACT_ATOMS: atom_id res chain seq x y z
N MET A 1 -9.76 6.29 -15.46
CA MET A 1 -9.09 5.35 -14.52
C MET A 1 -8.69 6.14 -13.29
N LEU A 2 -8.63 5.54 -12.10
CA LEU A 2 -8.39 6.29 -10.86
C LEU A 2 -7.07 7.07 -10.90
N TYR A 3 -6.06 6.53 -11.57
CA TYR A 3 -4.79 7.21 -11.79
C TYR A 3 -4.94 8.56 -12.52
N ASP A 4 -5.80 8.64 -13.54
CA ASP A 4 -5.97 9.88 -14.32
C ASP A 4 -6.61 11.01 -13.51
N GLU A 5 -7.43 10.66 -12.52
CA GLU A 5 -8.01 11.62 -11.58
C GLU A 5 -6.98 12.09 -10.55
N ALA A 6 -6.10 11.19 -10.09
CA ALA A 6 -5.12 11.47 -9.04
C ALA A 6 -3.78 12.07 -9.55
N LYS A 7 -3.42 11.89 -10.83
CA LYS A 7 -2.06 12.21 -11.33
C LYS A 7 -1.63 13.67 -11.16
N ASN A 8 -2.57 14.62 -11.14
CA ASN A 8 -2.27 16.04 -10.98
C ASN A 8 -2.15 16.47 -9.51
N VAL A 9 -2.50 15.60 -8.57
CA VAL A 9 -2.31 15.84 -7.14
C VAL A 9 -0.82 15.69 -6.81
N LEU A 10 -0.24 16.73 -6.21
CA LEU A 10 1.19 16.84 -6.00
C LEU A 10 1.65 16.02 -4.78
N TYR A 11 0.94 16.14 -3.66
CA TYR A 11 1.31 15.50 -2.40
C TYR A 11 0.85 14.04 -2.37
N ALA A 12 1.69 13.18 -1.81
CA ALA A 12 1.43 11.75 -1.75
C ALA A 12 0.33 11.43 -0.74
N GLU A 13 0.25 12.20 0.36
CA GLU A 13 -0.81 12.08 1.36
C GLU A 13 -2.19 12.40 0.76
N GLU A 14 -2.29 13.44 -0.05
CA GLU A 14 -3.54 13.79 -0.75
C GLU A 14 -3.96 12.71 -1.75
N ARG A 15 -2.99 12.06 -2.42
CA ARG A 15 -3.28 10.92 -3.31
C ARG A 15 -3.71 9.68 -2.52
N ALA A 16 -3.05 9.40 -1.40
CA ALA A 16 -3.46 8.36 -0.46
C ALA A 16 -4.92 8.55 -0.03
N GLU A 17 -5.27 9.74 0.46
CA GLU A 17 -6.64 10.08 0.87
C GLU A 17 -7.63 9.91 -0.29
N PHE A 18 -7.27 10.40 -1.49
CA PHE A 18 -8.10 10.23 -2.69
C PHE A 18 -8.41 8.75 -2.95
N PHE A 19 -7.38 7.88 -2.93
CA PHE A 19 -7.57 6.45 -3.17
C PHE A 19 -8.41 5.79 -2.07
N ILE A 20 -8.16 6.12 -0.80
CA ILE A 20 -8.95 5.60 0.32
C ILE A 20 -10.43 5.98 0.15
N ARG A 21 -10.73 7.25 -0.15
CA ARG A 21 -12.12 7.72 -0.32
C ARG A 21 -12.82 7.08 -1.54
N LYS A 22 -12.08 6.76 -2.59
CA LYS A 22 -12.64 6.17 -3.83
C LYS A 22 -12.82 4.66 -3.74
N LEU A 23 -11.88 3.97 -3.11
CA LEU A 23 -11.85 2.51 -3.01
C LEU A 23 -12.62 1.99 -1.79
N GLY A 24 -12.59 2.74 -0.67
CA GLY A 24 -13.10 2.26 0.62
C GLY A 24 -12.33 1.05 1.14
N PHE A 25 -12.92 0.29 2.06
CA PHE A 25 -12.31 -0.90 2.68
C PHE A 25 -13.13 -2.19 2.48
N ASP A 26 -14.11 -2.15 1.58
CA ASP A 26 -14.85 -3.35 1.15
C ASP A 26 -14.01 -4.10 0.10
N PHE A 27 -12.99 -4.82 0.58
CA PHE A 27 -11.99 -5.47 -0.27
C PHE A 27 -12.58 -6.47 -1.26
N ASP A 28 -13.71 -7.09 -0.95
CA ASP A 28 -14.41 -8.01 -1.86
C ASP A 28 -14.92 -7.33 -3.15
N LYS A 29 -15.02 -5.99 -3.15
CA LYS A 29 -15.48 -5.19 -4.30
C LYS A 29 -14.35 -4.50 -5.07
N ILE A 30 -13.11 -4.63 -4.63
CA ILE A 30 -11.96 -3.94 -5.22
C ILE A 30 -11.26 -4.89 -6.20
N ASP A 31 -11.03 -4.42 -7.43
CA ASP A 31 -10.23 -5.16 -8.40
C ASP A 31 -8.74 -5.08 -8.05
N LYS A 32 -8.15 -6.23 -7.69
CA LYS A 32 -6.71 -6.35 -7.41
C LYS A 32 -5.84 -5.84 -8.57
N ASN A 33 -6.27 -5.99 -9.82
CA ASN A 33 -5.49 -5.54 -10.97
C ASN A 33 -5.42 -4.02 -11.08
N GLU A 34 -6.48 -3.30 -10.67
CA GLU A 34 -6.43 -1.84 -10.58
C GLU A 34 -5.43 -1.41 -9.51
N ILE A 35 -5.39 -2.10 -8.36
CA ILE A 35 -4.40 -1.81 -7.32
C ILE A 35 -2.98 -2.05 -7.83
N ILE A 36 -2.71 -3.18 -8.48
CA ILE A 36 -1.40 -3.47 -9.09
C ILE A 36 -1.01 -2.39 -10.12
N PHE A 37 -1.97 -1.94 -10.94
CA PHE A 37 -1.73 -0.88 -11.92
C PHE A 37 -1.36 0.46 -11.24
N LEU A 38 -2.17 0.89 -10.26
CA LEU A 38 -1.93 2.12 -9.48
C LEU A 38 -0.58 2.08 -8.78
N LEU A 39 -0.25 0.94 -8.18
CA LEU A 39 0.99 0.71 -7.45
C LEU A 39 2.22 0.89 -8.35
N ASN A 40 2.20 0.29 -9.55
CA ASN A 40 3.29 0.43 -10.51
C ASN A 40 3.44 1.88 -10.98
N LYS A 41 2.33 2.60 -11.18
CA LYS A 41 2.35 4.00 -11.61
C LYS A 41 2.89 4.94 -10.53
N GLU A 42 2.44 4.79 -9.29
CA GLU A 42 2.96 5.56 -8.17
C GLU A 42 4.42 5.22 -7.87
N PHE A 43 4.85 3.98 -8.08
CA PHE A 43 6.25 3.60 -7.91
C PHE A 43 7.16 4.22 -8.98
N GLU A 44 6.73 4.19 -10.25
CA GLU A 44 7.40 4.89 -11.36
C GLU A 44 7.54 6.39 -11.05
N ARG A 45 6.45 7.00 -10.56
CA ARG A 45 6.46 8.40 -10.12
C ARG A 45 7.42 8.66 -8.98
N ALA A 46 7.39 7.85 -7.92
CA ALA A 46 8.26 8.01 -6.76
C ALA A 46 9.76 7.91 -7.11
N ILE A 47 10.12 7.06 -8.08
CA ILE A 47 11.50 6.96 -8.57
C ILE A 47 11.89 8.19 -9.39
N THR A 48 11.01 8.65 -10.29
CA THR A 48 11.31 9.75 -11.21
C THR A 48 11.29 11.12 -10.54
N GLU A 49 10.46 11.30 -9.51
CA GLU A 49 10.30 12.55 -8.77
C GLU A 49 11.14 12.58 -7.48
N ARG A 50 12.03 11.62 -7.24
CA ARG A 50 12.79 11.48 -5.97
C ARG A 50 13.63 12.69 -5.59
N GLU A 51 14.14 13.43 -6.58
CA GLU A 51 14.94 14.65 -6.37
C GLU A 51 14.08 15.92 -6.37
N SER A 52 12.76 15.79 -6.53
CA SER A 52 11.83 16.92 -6.53
C SER A 52 11.66 17.50 -5.14
N LYS A 53 11.49 18.83 -5.05
CA LYS A 53 11.09 19.51 -3.81
C LYS A 53 9.70 19.09 -3.31
N PHE A 54 8.94 18.39 -4.14
CA PHE A 54 7.63 17.83 -3.85
C PHE A 54 7.69 16.32 -3.61
N TYR A 55 8.89 15.74 -3.44
CA TYR A 55 9.04 14.38 -2.97
C TYR A 55 8.50 14.30 -1.54
N ASP A 56 7.23 13.96 -1.46
CA ASP A 56 6.47 13.78 -0.25
C ASP A 56 6.45 12.28 0.11
N SER A 57 6.15 12.01 1.38
CA SER A 57 6.12 10.71 2.02
C SER A 57 5.65 9.58 1.09
N SER A 58 6.18 8.37 1.26
CA SER A 58 5.74 7.21 0.47
C SER A 58 4.32 6.73 0.84
N GLU A 59 3.47 7.59 1.40
CA GLU A 59 2.17 7.24 1.98
C GLU A 59 1.21 6.68 0.95
N CYS A 60 1.14 7.28 -0.24
CA CYS A 60 0.36 6.74 -1.35
C CYS A 60 0.77 5.30 -1.69
N LEU A 61 2.07 5.01 -1.64
CA LEU A 61 2.59 3.66 -1.88
C LEU A 61 2.29 2.72 -0.71
N ARG A 62 2.36 3.19 0.54
CA ARG A 62 1.99 2.41 1.73
C ARG A 62 0.52 2.00 1.69
N VAL A 63 -0.38 2.94 1.39
CA VAL A 63 -1.81 2.69 1.21
C VAL A 63 -2.03 1.61 0.15
N LEU A 64 -1.51 1.83 -1.06
CA LEU A 64 -1.75 0.92 -2.18
C LEU A 64 -1.12 -0.45 -1.96
N CYS A 65 0.05 -0.54 -1.32
CA CYS A 65 0.60 -1.83 -0.93
C CYS A 65 -0.26 -2.51 0.14
N GLY A 66 -0.82 -1.75 1.08
CA GLY A 66 -1.75 -2.29 2.08
C GLY A 66 -3.03 -2.85 1.44
N TYR A 67 -3.58 -2.16 0.43
CA TYR A 67 -4.64 -2.72 -0.41
C TYR A 67 -4.21 -4.03 -1.08
N LEU A 68 -3.01 -4.08 -1.67
CA LEU A 68 -2.49 -5.29 -2.30
C LEU A 68 -2.30 -6.43 -1.27
N TYR A 69 -1.83 -6.14 -0.07
CA TYR A 69 -1.77 -7.13 1.02
C TYR A 69 -3.16 -7.66 1.38
N CYS A 70 -4.16 -6.77 1.49
CA CYS A 70 -5.53 -7.18 1.84
C CYS A 70 -6.14 -8.10 0.77
N LEU A 71 -5.94 -7.78 -0.51
CA LEU A 71 -6.53 -8.46 -1.67
C LEU A 71 -5.72 -9.65 -2.17
N GLY A 72 -4.41 -9.64 -1.93
CA GLY A 72 -3.44 -10.47 -2.60
C GLY A 72 -3.10 -11.75 -1.87
N ASP A 73 -2.12 -12.46 -2.41
CA ASP A 73 -1.59 -13.70 -1.85
C ASP A 73 -0.06 -13.74 -2.01
N VAL A 74 0.53 -14.89 -1.73
CA VAL A 74 1.97 -15.12 -1.82
C VAL A 74 2.57 -14.73 -3.18
N SER A 75 1.79 -14.77 -4.27
CA SER A 75 2.25 -14.38 -5.60
C SER A 75 2.49 -12.88 -5.77
N ASP A 76 1.94 -12.05 -4.88
CA ASP A 76 2.07 -10.60 -4.91
C ASP A 76 3.29 -10.10 -4.11
N ILE A 77 3.94 -10.97 -3.34
CA ILE A 77 5.14 -10.66 -2.55
C ILE A 77 6.25 -10.01 -3.37
N PRO A 78 6.64 -10.52 -4.56
CA PRO A 78 7.73 -9.92 -5.32
C PRO A 78 7.49 -8.44 -5.67
N LEU A 79 6.22 -8.03 -5.86
CA LEU A 79 5.86 -6.65 -6.11
C LEU A 79 5.95 -5.80 -4.82
N LEU A 80 5.45 -6.32 -3.70
CA LEU A 80 5.53 -5.66 -2.40
C LEU A 80 7.00 -5.44 -1.98
N GLU A 81 7.86 -6.45 -2.13
CA GLU A 81 9.29 -6.37 -1.86
C GLU A 81 9.99 -5.35 -2.77
N LYS A 82 9.71 -5.40 -4.09
CA LYS A 82 10.25 -4.45 -5.05
C LYS A 82 10.00 -3.00 -4.63
N ILE A 83 8.82 -2.71 -4.10
CA ILE A 83 8.46 -1.36 -3.67
C ILE A 83 9.08 -1.04 -2.31
N LYS A 84 8.97 -1.94 -1.31
CA LYS A 84 9.58 -1.80 0.03
C LYS A 84 11.07 -1.49 -0.04
N TYR A 85 11.79 -2.19 -0.91
CA TYR A 85 13.24 -2.07 -1.02
C TYR A 85 13.68 -1.12 -2.14
N GLY A 86 12.78 -0.76 -3.06
CA GLY A 86 13.06 0.15 -4.17
C GLY A 86 12.98 1.63 -3.80
N ILE A 87 12.25 1.96 -2.73
CA ILE A 87 12.14 3.32 -2.17
C ILE A 87 12.30 3.25 -0.64
N ASP A 88 12.74 4.35 -0.02
CA ASP A 88 12.93 4.40 1.43
C ASP A 88 11.58 4.55 2.15
N MET A 89 10.94 3.42 2.50
CA MET A 89 9.67 3.39 3.24
C MET A 89 9.83 3.19 4.76
N ASN A 90 11.01 3.48 5.33
CA ASN A 90 11.42 3.09 6.70
C ASN A 90 10.72 3.82 7.88
N VAL A 91 9.40 4.01 7.84
CA VAL A 91 8.64 4.64 8.93
C VAL A 91 7.90 3.64 9.81
N GLY A 92 8.13 2.33 9.64
CA GLY A 92 7.64 1.27 10.53
C GLY A 92 6.12 1.19 10.66
N THR A 93 5.36 1.89 9.81
CA THR A 93 3.90 1.95 9.93
C THR A 93 3.22 0.90 9.07
N MET A 94 3.65 0.65 7.82
CA MET A 94 2.99 -0.31 6.90
C MET A 94 3.90 -0.89 5.81
N ILE A 95 3.59 -2.14 5.42
CA ILE A 95 4.44 -3.07 4.66
C ILE A 95 5.79 -3.26 5.35
N ASP A 96 5.71 -3.74 6.58
CA ASP A 96 6.91 -4.24 7.24
C ASP A 96 7.19 -5.71 6.86
N SER A 97 8.37 -6.21 7.25
CA SER A 97 8.71 -7.63 7.06
C SER A 97 7.61 -8.53 7.63
N GLU A 98 7.00 -8.17 8.76
CA GLU A 98 5.88 -8.90 9.37
C GLU A 98 4.69 -9.13 8.40
N TRP A 99 4.39 -8.16 7.53
CA TRP A 99 3.29 -8.31 6.58
C TRP A 99 3.67 -9.27 5.45
N ILE A 100 4.93 -9.20 5.00
CA ILE A 100 5.44 -10.10 3.97
C ILE A 100 5.50 -11.53 4.51
N ASP A 101 6.08 -11.71 5.70
CA ASP A 101 6.17 -12.99 6.41
C ASP A 101 4.76 -13.59 6.64
N SER A 102 3.78 -12.74 6.98
CA SER A 102 2.36 -13.13 7.10
C SER A 102 1.77 -13.61 5.76
N LEU A 103 2.15 -13.06 4.61
CA LEU A 103 1.73 -13.62 3.31
C LEU A 103 2.41 -14.96 3.02
N GLU A 104 3.70 -15.09 3.33
CA GLU A 104 4.48 -16.31 3.10
C GLU A 104 3.95 -17.50 3.91
N ASN A 105 3.54 -17.25 5.16
CA ASN A 105 3.06 -18.28 6.07
C ASN A 105 1.55 -18.56 5.93
N GLY A 106 0.86 -17.89 5.00
CA GLY A 106 -0.57 -18.05 4.78
C GLY A 106 -1.48 -17.30 5.78
N GLY A 107 -0.94 -16.33 6.50
CA GLY A 107 -1.66 -15.48 7.44
C GLY A 107 -1.82 -16.09 8.84
N ILE A 108 -0.97 -17.07 9.16
CA ILE A 108 -0.98 -17.80 10.43
C ILE A 108 -0.13 -17.04 11.44
N GLU A 109 -0.68 -16.79 12.63
CA GLU A 109 0.06 -16.14 13.72
C GLU A 109 1.26 -16.98 14.16
N ASP A 110 2.39 -16.31 14.41
CA ASP A 110 3.54 -16.90 15.05
C ASP A 110 4.26 -15.88 15.97
N LYS A 111 5.48 -16.19 16.40
CA LYS A 111 6.26 -15.31 17.29
C LYS A 111 6.71 -13.99 16.65
N TYR A 112 6.55 -13.83 15.34
CA TYR A 112 7.00 -12.68 14.55
C TYR A 112 5.86 -12.01 13.79
N THR A 113 4.70 -12.67 13.66
CA THR A 113 3.57 -12.22 12.86
C THR A 113 2.25 -12.37 13.59
N GLN A 114 1.41 -11.33 13.49
CA GLN A 114 -0.01 -11.40 13.82
C GLN A 114 -0.80 -12.19 12.77
N THR A 115 -2.06 -12.53 13.09
CA THR A 115 -2.95 -13.09 12.09
C THR A 115 -3.18 -12.08 10.96
N ARG A 116 -3.40 -12.57 9.74
CA ARG A 116 -3.74 -11.70 8.60
C ARG A 116 -4.97 -10.83 8.89
N LYS A 117 -5.94 -11.35 9.65
CA LYS A 117 -7.13 -10.61 10.05
C LYS A 117 -6.81 -9.41 10.94
N GLU A 118 -5.88 -9.56 11.89
CA GLU A 118 -5.46 -8.47 12.77
C GLU A 118 -4.67 -7.41 12.03
N ILE A 119 -3.78 -7.83 11.12
CA ILE A 119 -3.03 -6.91 10.26
C ILE A 119 -3.98 -6.08 9.39
N ILE A 120 -4.95 -6.72 8.73
CA ILE A 120 -5.98 -6.02 7.94
C ILE A 120 -6.80 -5.07 8.83
N LYS A 121 -7.17 -5.50 10.04
CA LYS A 121 -7.90 -4.63 10.97
C LYS A 121 -7.08 -3.39 11.34
N GLY A 122 -5.80 -3.56 11.66
CA GLY A 122 -4.90 -2.45 11.98
C GLY A 122 -4.73 -1.49 10.80
N PHE A 123 -4.63 -2.03 9.58
CA PHE A 123 -4.63 -1.24 8.34
C PHE A 123 -5.87 -0.35 8.23
N VAL A 124 -7.06 -0.95 8.36
CA VAL A 124 -8.33 -0.24 8.25
C VAL A 124 -8.48 0.79 9.36
N ASP A 125 -8.28 0.41 10.62
CA ASP A 125 -8.43 1.31 11.77
C ASP A 125 -7.53 2.55 11.64
N TYR A 126 -6.29 2.37 11.17
CA TYR A 126 -5.33 3.46 10.98
C TYR A 126 -5.84 4.46 9.93
N TYR A 127 -6.21 4.00 8.73
CA TYR A 127 -6.64 4.92 7.66
C TYR A 127 -8.07 5.42 7.82
N GLU A 128 -8.95 4.71 8.53
CA GLU A 128 -10.24 5.29 8.92
C GLU A 128 -10.06 6.46 9.88
N SER A 129 -9.04 6.43 10.76
CA SER A 129 -8.75 7.54 11.66
C SER A 129 -8.16 8.78 10.97
N TRP A 130 -7.71 8.64 9.72
CA TRP A 130 -7.17 9.72 8.90
C TRP A 130 -8.23 10.50 8.11
N LEU A 131 -9.42 9.93 7.92
CA LEU A 131 -10.50 10.47 7.06
C LEU A 131 -11.38 11.51 7.73
#